data_AF-B4VPX7-F1
#
_entry.id   AF-B4VPX7-F1
#
_cell.length_a   1.000
_cell.length_b   1.000
_cell.length_c   1.000
_cell.angle_alpha   90.00
_cell.angle_beta   90.00
_cell.angle_gamma   90.00
#
_symmetry.space_group_name_H-M   'P 1'
#
loop_
_entity.id
_entity.type
_entity.pdbx_description
1 polymer ?
#
loop_
_entity_poly.entity_id
_entity_poly.type
_entity_poly.pdbx_seq_one_letter_code
_entity_poly.pdbx_strand_id
1 'polypeptide(L)' 'MVLTSAAIPQTPFEMVVDRPFFCAIRDNQTGTILFMGSIREPK' A
#
# COMPACT_ATOMS: atom_id res chain seq x y z
N MET A 1 -8.01 31.48 -27.11
CA MET A 1 -7.10 30.42 -26.65
C MET A 1 -7.72 29.85 -25.38
N VAL A 2 -8.28 28.64 -25.44
CA VAL A 2 -8.75 27.95 -24.23
C VAL A 2 -7.82 26.77 -24.04
N LEU A 3 -6.93 26.87 -23.04
CA LEU A 3 -6.18 25.74 -22.55
C LEU A 3 -6.98 25.17 -21.37
N THR A 4 -7.70 24.07 -21.60
CA THR A 4 -8.31 23.29 -20.52
C THR A 4 -7.48 22.02 -20.37
N SER A 5 -6.57 22.00 -19.39
CA SER A 5 -5.97 20.73 -18.97
C SER A 5 -7.05 19.96 -18.21
N ALA A 6 -7.78 19.08 -18.91
CA ALA A 6 -8.66 18.14 -18.23
C ALA A 6 -7.79 17.24 -17.33
N ALA A 7 -8.06 17.25 -16.02
CA ALA A 7 -7.45 16.30 -15.11
C ALA A 7 -7.88 14.89 -15.55
N ILE A 8 -6.94 14.04 -15.93
CA ILE A 8 -7.21 12.64 -16.25
C ILE A 8 -7.77 12.02 -14.96
N PRO A 9 -9.01 11.48 -14.97
CA PRO A 9 -9.54 10.77 -13.81
C PRO A 9 -8.60 9.61 -13.51
N GLN A 10 -7.90 9.70 -12.39
CA GLN A 10 -7.03 8.63 -11.95
C GLN A 10 -7.96 7.56 -11.39
N THR A 11 -7.88 6.35 -11.94
CA THR A 11 -8.55 5.21 -11.33
C THR A 11 -8.07 5.09 -9.89
N PRO A 12 -8.95 4.82 -8.91
CA PRO A 12 -8.53 4.57 -7.55
C PRO A 12 -7.46 3.48 -7.51
N PHE A 13 -6.47 3.64 -6.65
CA PHE A 13 -5.51 2.58 -6.39
C PHE A 13 -6.21 1.38 -5.75
N GLU A 14 -6.00 0.20 -6.31
CA GLU A 14 -6.52 -1.05 -5.78
C GLU A 14 -5.37 -1.92 -5.26
N MET A 15 -5.43 -2.27 -3.97
CA MET A 15 -4.43 -3.10 -3.30
C MET A 15 -4.99 -4.52 -3.09
N VAL A 16 -4.72 -5.41 -4.03
CA VAL A 16 -5.14 -6.82 -3.93
C VAL A 16 -4.03 -7.65 -3.28
N VAL A 17 -4.33 -8.23 -2.11
CA VAL A 17 -3.39 -9.02 -1.28
C VAL A 17 -3.86 -10.48 -1.16
N ASP A 18 -4.03 -11.13 -2.31
CA ASP A 18 -4.58 -12.49 -2.46
C ASP A 18 -3.50 -13.57 -2.73
N ARG A 19 -2.24 -13.26 -2.42
CA ARG A 19 -1.06 -14.13 -2.58
C ARG A 19 -0.02 -13.81 -1.51
N PRO A 20 1.07 -14.61 -1.35
CA PRO A 20 2.05 -14.37 -0.30
C PRO A 20 2.55 -12.93 -0.24
N PHE A 21 2.57 -12.37 0.97
CA PHE A 21 2.93 -10.98 1.20
C PHE A 21 3.78 -10.81 2.46
N PHE A 22 4.49 -9.70 2.53
CA PHE A 22 5.24 -9.28 3.71
C PHE A 22 4.43 -8.25 4.48
N CYS A 23 4.44 -8.33 5.80
CA CYS A 23 3.78 -7.38 6.69
C CYS A 23 4.73 -7.01 7.84
N ALA A 24 4.65 -5.77 8.30
CA ALA A 24 5.37 -5.29 9.46
C ALA A 24 4.50 -4.34 10.28
N ILE A 25 4.66 -4.40 11.60
CA ILE A 25 4.13 -3.42 12.55
C ILE A 25 5.34 -2.61 13.01
N ARG A 26 5.25 -1.29 12.92
CA ARG A 26 6.31 -0.38 13.35
C ARG A 26 5.78 0.67 14.31
N ASP A 27 6.67 1.15 15.16
CA ASP A 27 6.46 2.40 15.86
C ASP A 27 6.66 3.57 14.87
N ASN A 28 5.72 4.51 14.81
CA ASN A 28 5.75 5.59 13.82
C ASN A 28 6.69 6.74 14.22
N GLN A 29 6.96 6.91 15.51
CA GLN A 29 7.80 8.01 16.01
C GLN A 29 9.28 7.72 15.77
N THR A 30 9.74 6.55 16.18
CA THR A 30 11.14 6.09 16.07
C THR A 30 11.41 5.36 14.77
N GLY A 31 10.37 4.85 14.14
CA GLY A 31 10.45 4.03 12.95
C GLY A 31 10.83 2.57 13.19
N THR A 32 11.01 2.18 14.46
CA THR A 32 11.41 0.83 14.89
C THR A 32 10.39 -0.21 14.43
N ILE A 33 10.87 -1.31 13.83
CA ILE A 33 10.01 -2.46 13.51
C ILE A 33 9.75 -3.23 14.80
N LEU A 34 8.49 -3.28 15.21
CA LEU A 34 8.03 -4.00 16.39
C LEU A 34 7.82 -5.49 16.06
N PHE A 35 7.25 -5.77 14.88
CA PHE A 35 7.00 -7.11 14.38
C PHE A 35 7.16 -7.12 12.86
N MET A 36 7.62 -8.22 12.29
CA MET A 36 7.65 -8.43 10.85
C MET A 36 7.52 -9.90 10.49
N GLY A 37 6.99 -10.18 9.31
CA GLY A 37 6.88 -11.54 8.81
C GLY A 37 6.36 -11.64 7.38
N SER A 38 6.50 -12.83 6.81
CA SER A 38 5.88 -13.20 5.54
C SER A 38 4.68 -14.11 5.80
N ILE A 39 3.52 -13.74 5.26
CA ILE A 39 2.32 -14.58 5.30
C ILE A 39 2.26 -15.36 3.99
N ARG A 40 2.44 -16.68 4.07
CA ARG A 40 2.41 -17.59 2.91
C ARG A 40 1.13 -18.43 2.89
N GLU A 41 0.71 -18.90 4.06
CA GLU A 41 -0.47 -19.75 4.25
C GLU A 41 -1.32 -19.17 5.40
N PRO A 42 -2.28 -18.27 5.12
CA PRO A 42 -3.19 -17.76 6.14
C PRO A 42 -4.11 -18.89 6.64
N LYS A 43 -4.49 -18.84 7.91
CA LYS A 43 -5.43 -19.77 8.55
C LYS A 43 -6.68 -19.02 8.99
#